data_AF-A0A938IES8-F1
#
_entry.id   AF-A0A938IES8-F1
#
_cell.length_a   1.000
_cell.length_b   1.000
_cell.length_c   1.000
_cell.angle_alpha   90.00
_cell.angle_beta   90.00
_cell.angle_gamma   90.00
#
_symmetry.space_group_name_H-M   'P 1'
#
loop_
_entity.id
_entity.type
_entity.pdbx_description
1 polymer ?
#
loop_
_entity_poly.entity_id
_entity_poly.type
_entity_poly.pdbx_seq_one_letter_code
_entity_poly.pdbx_strand_id
1 'polypeptide(L)' 'MKFVELTGKALARIVRDEELHTDDLAAAGIEDDTIVRINEQGDIEVRRPRGWDLVGGLLGEYRERIRRLTGMEYA' A
#
# COMPACT_ATOMS: atom_id res chain seq x y z
N MET A 1 -0.46 9.37 13.54
CA MET A 1 -1.22 8.70 12.45
C MET A 1 -0.96 7.22 12.57
N LYS A 2 -1.98 6.42 12.29
CA LYS A 2 -1.88 4.97 12.29
C LYS A 2 -1.61 4.45 10.89
N PHE A 3 -0.87 3.35 10.80
CA PHE A 3 -0.54 2.74 9.53
C PHE A 3 -0.66 1.22 9.62
N VAL A 4 -0.83 0.59 8.46
CA VAL A 4 -0.60 -0.85 8.29
C VAL A 4 0.64 -1.01 7.45
N GLU A 5 1.67 -1.66 7.99
CA GLU A 5 2.89 -1.99 7.26
C GLU A 5 2.77 -3.39 6.64
N LEU A 6 3.13 -3.50 5.37
CA LEU A 6 3.01 -4.72 4.58
C LEU A 6 4.08 -4.75 3.48
N THR A 7 4.20 -5.87 2.77
CA THR A 7 5.16 -6.00 1.67
C THR A 7 4.51 -5.67 0.32
N GLY A 8 5.30 -5.33 -0.70
CA GLY A 8 4.81 -5.09 -2.05
C GLY A 8 4.00 -6.26 -2.60
N LYS A 9 4.35 -7.50 -2.23
CA LYS A 9 3.56 -8.70 -2.55
C LYS A 9 2.15 -8.66 -1.95
N ALA A 10 2.02 -8.24 -0.69
CA ALA A 10 0.71 -8.08 -0.07
C ALA A 10 -0.05 -6.91 -0.70
N LEU A 11 0.62 -5.82 -1.02
CA LEU A 11 0.04 -4.66 -1.69
C LEU A 11 -0.56 -5.03 -3.05
N ALA A 12 0.18 -5.81 -3.86
CA ALA A 12 -0.30 -6.29 -5.17
C ALA A 12 -1.58 -7.13 -5.09
N ARG A 13 -1.87 -7.75 -3.94
CA ARG A 13 -3.13 -8.48 -3.70
C ARG A 13 -4.26 -7.57 -3.21
N ILE A 14 -3.93 -6.42 -2.62
CA ILE A 14 -4.88 -5.45 -2.08
C ILE A 14 -5.30 -4.47 -3.17
N VAL A 15 -4.38 -3.99 -3.99
CA VAL A 15 -4.68 -3.00 -5.04
C VAL A 15 -5.55 -3.65 -6.12
N ARG A 16 -6.62 -2.96 -6.53
CA ARG A 16 -7.40 -3.30 -7.73
C ARG A 16 -6.82 -2.57 -8.94
N ASP A 17 -7.05 -3.12 -10.13
CA ASP A 17 -6.56 -2.56 -11.40
C ASP A 17 -6.97 -1.09 -11.64
N GLU A 18 -8.06 -0.64 -11.01
CA GLU A 18 -8.63 0.71 -11.15
C GLU A 18 -8.05 1.75 -10.16
N GLU A 19 -7.31 1.30 -9.15
CA GLU A 19 -6.87 2.15 -8.02
C GLU A 19 -5.46 2.73 -8.21
N LEU A 20 -4.66 2.17 -9.14
CA LEU A 20 -3.33 2.68 -9.48
C LEU A 20 -3.34 3.37 -10.84
N HIS A 21 -3.39 4.70 -10.86
CA HIS A 21 -2.84 5.53 -11.93
C HIS A 21 -2.06 6.65 -11.22
N THR A 22 -0.73 6.62 -11.16
CA THR A 22 0.21 6.75 -12.29
C THR A 22 1.39 5.79 -12.16
N ASP A 23 1.55 4.94 -13.17
CA ASP A 23 2.65 4.01 -13.44
C ASP A 23 2.88 2.95 -12.35
N ASP A 24 2.25 1.78 -12.56
CA ASP A 24 2.52 0.40 -12.08
C ASP A 24 3.33 0.25 -10.78
N LEU A 25 2.97 -0.66 -9.86
CA LEU A 25 3.78 -0.96 -8.66
C LEU A 25 5.26 -1.15 -9.01
N ALA A 26 5.53 -1.80 -10.15
CA ALA A 26 6.86 -1.95 -10.71
C ALA A 26 7.54 -0.62 -11.10
N ALA A 27 6.82 0.32 -11.73
CA ALA A 27 7.35 1.64 -12.10
C ALA A 27 7.53 2.55 -10.87
N ALA A 28 6.75 2.36 -9.81
CA ALA A 28 7.01 2.92 -8.49
C ALA A 28 8.17 2.24 -7.75
N GLY A 29 8.81 1.22 -8.34
CA GLY A 29 9.92 0.48 -7.73
C GLY A 29 9.50 -0.29 -6.48
N ILE A 30 8.29 -0.86 -6.49
CA ILE A 30 7.74 -1.72 -5.46
C ILE A 30 7.85 -3.16 -5.95
N GLU A 31 8.77 -3.90 -5.35
CA GLU A 31 8.94 -5.34 -5.55
C GLU A 31 8.27 -6.13 -4.41
N ASP A 32 8.24 -7.45 -4.53
CA ASP A 32 7.55 -8.35 -3.60
C ASP A 32 7.95 -8.16 -2.12
N ASP A 33 9.23 -7.86 -1.87
CA ASP A 33 9.85 -7.66 -0.55
C ASP A 33 9.91 -6.19 -0.12
N THR A 34 9.49 -5.25 -0.98
CA THR A 34 9.50 -3.83 -0.68
C THR A 34 8.56 -3.55 0.49
N ILE A 35 9.06 -2.86 1.52
CA ILE A 35 8.25 -2.45 2.65
C ILE A 35 7.40 -1.26 2.23
N VAL A 36 6.09 -1.38 2.41
CA VAL A 36 5.13 -0.31 2.17
C VAL A 36 4.26 -0.14 3.40
N ARG A 37 3.68 1.04 3.56
CA ARG A 37 2.66 1.28 4.56
C ARG A 37 1.48 1.99 3.95
N ILE A 38 0.30 1.69 4.50
CA ILE A 38 -0.94 2.34 4.11
C ILE A 38 -1.45 3.12 5.31
N ASN A 39 -1.78 4.39 5.11
CA ASN A 39 -2.36 5.22 6.16
C ASN A 39 -3.89 5.10 6.19
N GLU A 40 -4.50 5.70 7.21
CA GLU A 40 -5.95 5.70 7.39
C GLU A 40 -6.75 6.44 6.30
N GLN A 41 -6.10 7.25 5.48
CA GLN A 41 -6.71 7.94 4.35
C GLN A 41 -6.63 7.10 3.07
N GLY A 42 -5.87 6.02 3.08
CA GLY A 42 -5.67 5.12 1.95
C GLY A 42 -4.37 5.41 1.20
N ASP A 43 -3.58 6.39 1.63
CA ASP A 43 -2.31 6.71 0.99
C ASP A 43 -1.32 5.56 1.14
N ILE A 44 -0.67 5.22 0.04
CA ILE A 44 0.37 4.20 -0.03
C ILE A 44 1.72 4.91 0.01
N GLU A 45 2.55 4.52 0.97
CA GLU A 45 3.89 5.05 1.12
C GLU A 45 4.91 3.92 1.05
N VAL A 46 6.01 4.15 0.32
CA VAL A 46 7.08 3.16 0.12
C VAL A 46 8.28 3.51 0.98
N ARG A 47 8.86 2.49 1.63
CA ARG A 47 10.07 2.65 2.42
C ARG A 47 11.26 2.94 1.50
N ARG A 48 11.91 4.08 1.71
CA ARG A 48 13.15 4.48 1.03
C ARG A 48 14.28 4.68 2.04
N PRO A 49 15.55 4.72 1.60
CA PRO A 49 16.70 4.93 2.50
C PRO A 49 16.59 6.18 3.38
N ARG A 50 15.92 7.23 2.89
CA ARG A 50 15.76 8.52 3.58
C ARG A 50 14.40 8.74 4.23
N GLY A 51 13.47 7.80 4.15
CA GLY A 51 12.13 8.02 4.68
C GLY A 51 11.05 7.17 4.02
N TRP A 52 9.92 7.83 3.77
CA TRP A 52 8.72 7.26 3.16
C TRP A 52 8.28 8.18 2.04
N ASP A 53 8.09 7.62 0.84
CA ASP A 53 7.65 8.36 -0.34
C ASP A 53 6.20 8.00 -0.66
N LEU A 54 5.35 9.01 -0.85
CA LEU A 54 3.98 8.85 -1.31
C LEU A 54 3.97 8.43 -2.77
N VAL A 55 3.34 7.29 -3.08
CA VAL A 55 3.32 6.73 -4.44
C VAL A 55 1.91 6.59 -5.02
N GLY A 56 0.88 6.67 -4.19
CA GLY A 56 -0.50 6.53 -4.64
C GLY A 56 -1.48 6.42 -3.49
N GLY A 57 -2.72 6.03 -3.79
CA GLY A 57 -3.76 5.84 -2.80
C GLY A 57 -4.74 4.75 -3.20
N LEU A 58 -5.34 4.11 -2.20
CA LEU A 58 -6.41 3.13 -2.39
C LEU A 58 -7.76 3.83 -2.41
N LEU A 59 -8.68 3.31 -3.23
CA LEU A 59 -10.04 3.84 -3.36
C LEU A 59 -11.06 2.82 -2.81
N GLY A 60 -12.30 3.29 -2.60
CA GLY A 60 -13.41 2.46 -2.13
C GLY A 60 -13.16 1.80 -0.76
N GLU A 61 -13.66 0.58 -0.60
CA GLU A 61 -13.65 -0.18 0.67
C GLU A 61 -12.30 -0.87 0.96
N TYR A 62 -11.20 -0.11 0.89
CA TYR A 62 -9.85 -0.67 1.04
C TYR A 62 -9.55 -1.16 2.46
N ARG A 63 -10.12 -0.52 3.50
CA ARG A 63 -9.88 -0.91 4.90
C ARG A 63 -10.38 -2.32 5.18
N GLU A 64 -11.59 -2.65 4.70
CA GLU A 64 -12.13 -4.00 4.81
C GLU A 64 -11.30 -5.02 4.03
N ARG A 65 -10.81 -4.61 2.86
CA ARG A 65 -9.98 -5.45 2.00
C ARG A 65 -8.62 -5.77 2.64
N ILE A 66 -7.96 -4.77 3.23
CA ILE A 66 -6.73 -4.96 4.02
C ILE A 66 -7.00 -5.94 5.15
N ARG A 67 -8.01 -5.69 5.98
CA ARG A 67 -8.36 -6.59 7.10
C ARG A 67 -8.65 -8.01 6.64
N ARG A 68 -9.39 -8.19 5.54
CA ARG A 68 -9.75 -9.52 5.00
C ARG A 68 -8.56 -10.28 4.43
N LEU A 69 -7.61 -9.59 3.78
CA LEU A 69 -6.49 -10.22 3.08
C LEU A 69 -5.26 -10.41 3.98
N THR A 70 -5.05 -9.54 4.96
CA THR A 70 -3.85 -9.56 5.82
C THR A 70 -4.16 -9.80 7.29
N GLY A 71 -5.40 -9.62 7.73
CA GLY A 71 -5.76 -9.65 9.15
C GLY A 71 -5.23 -8.46 9.95
N MET A 72 -4.61 -7.48 9.30
CA MET A 72 -3.97 -6.34 9.96
C MET A 72 -4.99 -5.23 10.26
N GLU A 73 -4.74 -4.53 11.35
CA GLU A 73 -5.48 -3.35 11.79
C GLU A 73 -4.52 -2.16 11.85
N TYR A 74 -5.04 -0.96 11.66
CA TYR A 74 -4.26 0.27 11.75
C TYR A 74 -3.80 0.50 13.19
N ALA A 75 -2.49 0.62 13.40
CA ALA A 75 -1.86 0.86 14.70
C ALA A 75 -0.95 2.09 14.67
#